data_AF-A0A3D1E3A3-F1
#
_entry.id   AF-A0A3D1E3A3-F1
#
_cell.length_a   1.000
_cell.length_b   1.000
_cell.length_c   1.000
_cell.angle_alpha   90.00
_cell.angle_beta   90.00
_cell.angle_gamma   90.00
#
_symmetry.space_group_name_H-M   'P 1'
#
loop_
_entity.id
_entity.type
_entity.pdbx_description
1 polymer ?
#
loop_
_entity_poly.entity_id
_entity_poly.type
_entity_poly.pdbx_seq_one_letter_code
_entity_poly.pdbx_strand_id
1 'polypeptide(L)' 'DAGQQYDSLFDGVLKLPESTLVYPAHDYKGDTVSTIGEEKSSNPRLQVAGRAEYIELMANLKLANPKMMDVA' A
#
# COMPACT_ATOMS: atom_id res chain seq x y z
N ASP A 1 9.23 -8.92 1.16
CA ASP A 1 9.87 -7.67 0.68
C ASP A 1 8.87 -6.86 -0.16
N ALA A 2 9.27 -5.72 -0.73
CA ALA A 2 8.40 -4.88 -1.55
C ALA A 2 7.88 -5.56 -2.83
N GLY A 3 8.63 -6.52 -3.39
CA GLY A 3 8.18 -7.30 -4.54
C GLY A 3 7.01 -8.20 -4.17
N GLN A 4 7.10 -8.89 -3.04
CA GLN A 4 5.97 -9.69 -2.51
C GLN A 4 4.74 -8.83 -2.17
N GLN A 5 4.94 -7.61 -1.67
CA GLN A 5 3.84 -6.65 -1.45
C GLN A 5 3.16 -6.27 -2.76
N TYR A 6 3.93 -5.96 -3.81
CA TYR A 6 3.40 -5.68 -5.14
C TYR A 6 2.57 -6.86 -5.66
N ASP A 7 3.13 -8.07 -5.63
CA ASP A 7 2.45 -9.27 -6.13
C ASP A 7 1.14 -9.50 -5.35
N SER A 8 1.15 -9.31 -4.02
CA SER A 8 -0.06 -9.45 -3.18
C SER A 8 -1.14 -8.41 -3.49
N LEU A 9 -0.74 -7.16 -3.77
CA LEU A 9 -1.64 -6.08 -4.12
C LEU A 9 -2.23 -6.28 -5.52
N PHE A 10 -1.38 -6.38 -6.52
CA PHE A 10 -1.78 -6.38 -7.93
C PHE A 10 -2.36 -7.72 -8.39
N ASP A 11 -1.87 -8.84 -7.83
CA ASP A 11 -2.41 -10.16 -8.15
C ASP A 11 -3.53 -10.65 -7.23
N GLY A 12 -3.71 -10.00 -6.08
CA GLY A 12 -4.74 -10.34 -5.10
C GLY A 12 -5.72 -9.18 -4.86
N VAL A 13 -5.41 -8.33 -3.88
CA VAL A 13 -6.36 -7.37 -3.28
C VAL A 13 -6.99 -6.44 -4.31
N LEU A 14 -6.20 -5.93 -5.27
CA LEU A 14 -6.68 -4.99 -6.28
C LEU A 14 -7.55 -5.64 -7.37
N LYS A 15 -7.70 -6.97 -7.39
CA LYS A 15 -8.65 -7.67 -8.28
C LYS A 15 -10.06 -7.74 -7.70
N LEU A 16 -10.26 -7.32 -6.45
CA LEU A 16 -11.59 -7.22 -5.84
C LEU A 16 -12.44 -6.13 -6.54
N PRO A 17 -13.78 -6.19 -6.43
CA PRO A 17 -14.67 -5.16 -6.95
C PRO A 17 -14.30 -3.76 -6.44
N GLU A 18 -14.45 -2.74 -7.29
CA GLU A 18 -14.07 -1.37 -6.93
C GLU A 18 -14.85 -0.80 -5.74
N SER A 19 -16.08 -1.27 -5.52
CA SER A 19 -16.92 -0.90 -4.37
C SER A 19 -16.54 -1.61 -3.07
N THR A 20 -15.56 -2.52 -3.07
CA THR A 20 -15.10 -3.18 -1.85
C THR A 20 -14.46 -2.16 -0.91
N LEU A 21 -14.97 -2.11 0.32
CA LEU A 21 -14.43 -1.26 1.38
C LEU A 21 -13.07 -1.77 1.85
N VAL A 22 -12.15 -0.85 2.10
CA VAL A 22 -10.82 -1.09 2.64
C VAL A 22 -10.77 -0.46 4.02
N TYR A 23 -10.62 -1.32 5.04
CA TYR A 23 -10.41 -0.89 6.42
C TYR A 23 -8.94 -1.13 6.79
N PRO A 24 -8.09 -0.09 6.82
CA PRO A 24 -6.68 -0.27 7.12
C PRO A 24 -6.46 -0.51 8.63
N ALA A 25 -5.41 -1.26 8.97
CA ALA A 25 -5.03 -1.44 10.37
C ALA A 25 -4.50 -0.16 11.02
N HIS A 26 -3.92 0.74 10.21
CA HIS A 26 -3.36 2.01 10.67
C HIS A 26 -3.68 3.11 9.66
N ASP A 27 -3.98 4.29 10.17
CA ASP A 27 -4.01 5.52 9.41
C ASP A 27 -3.35 6.64 10.24
N TYR A 28 -2.67 7.56 9.55
CA TYR A 28 -1.94 8.67 10.18
C TYR A 28 -2.47 10.05 9.76
N LYS A 29 -3.61 10.11 9.06
CA LYS A 29 -4.25 11.33 8.53
C LYS A 29 -5.66 11.56 9.08
N GLY A 30 -6.22 10.61 9.82
CA GLY A 30 -7.58 10.64 10.36
C GLY A 30 -8.62 9.89 9.50
N ASP A 31 -8.21 9.19 8.45
CA ASP A 31 -9.09 8.42 7.58
C ASP A 31 -9.47 7.09 8.24
N THR A 32 -10.71 6.62 8.00
CA THR A 32 -11.25 5.42 8.67
C THR A 32 -11.61 4.28 7.72
N VAL A 33 -11.90 4.59 6.45
CA VAL A 33 -12.27 3.63 5.41
C VAL A 33 -12.03 4.25 4.03
N SER A 34 -11.67 3.44 3.04
CA SER A 34 -11.68 3.78 1.62
C SER A 34 -12.29 2.64 0.80
N THR A 35 -12.15 2.67 -0.53
CA THR A 35 -12.55 1.60 -1.44
C THR A 35 -11.41 1.20 -2.38
N ILE A 36 -11.49 0.01 -2.96
CA ILE A 36 -10.51 -0.44 -3.98
C ILE A 36 -10.45 0.55 -5.16
N GLY A 37 -11.58 1.11 -5.59
CA GLY A 37 -11.62 2.12 -6.66
C GLY A 37 -10.91 3.43 -6.29
N GLU A 38 -11.12 3.92 -5.06
CA GLU A 38 -10.41 5.11 -4.55
C GLU A 38 -8.90 4.87 -4.46
N GLU A 39 -8.47 3.72 -3.93
CA GLU A 39 -7.04 3.38 -3.85
C GLU A 39 -6.41 3.29 -5.24
N LYS A 40 -7.03 2.61 -6.20
CA LYS A 40 -6.51 2.52 -7.58
C LYS A 40 -6.35 3.88 -8.24
N SER A 41 -7.31 4.78 -8.05
CA SER A 41 -7.32 6.09 -8.70
C SER A 41 -6.40 7.11 -8.03
N SER A 42 -6.25 7.03 -6.71
CA SER A 42 -5.69 8.12 -5.91
C SER A 42 -4.50 7.74 -5.05
N ASN A 43 -4.23 6.46 -4.79
CA ASN A 43 -3.09 6.07 -3.98
C ASN A 43 -1.79 6.33 -4.75
N PRO A 44 -0.92 7.25 -4.28
CA PRO A 44 0.28 7.65 -5.02
C PRO A 44 1.30 6.52 -5.17
N ARG A 45 1.25 5.50 -4.32
CA ARG A 45 2.15 4.34 -4.41
C ARG A 45 1.64 3.27 -5.38
N LEU A 46 0.40 3.36 -5.83
CA LEU A 46 -0.16 2.50 -6.87
C LEU A 46 -0.01 3.10 -8.27
N GLN A 47 0.34 4.38 -8.37
CA GLN A 47 0.57 5.10 -9.65
C GLN A 47 1.97 4.80 -10.21
N VAL A 48 2.29 3.52 -10.38
CA VAL A 48 3.58 3.01 -10.87
C VAL A 48 3.37 2.21 -12.15
N ALA A 49 4.33 2.25 -13.08
CA ALA A 49 4.28 1.53 -14.34
C ALA A 49 4.46 0.01 -14.18
N GLY A 50 5.00 -0.45 -13.05
CA GLY A 50 5.11 -1.88 -12.78
C GLY A 50 5.90 -2.23 -11.52
N ARG A 51 6.13 -3.54 -11.36
CA ARG A 51 6.78 -4.14 -10.18
C ARG A 51 8.15 -3.55 -9.85
N ALA A 52 8.99 -3.32 -10.86
CA ALA A 52 10.34 -2.79 -10.65
C ALA A 52 10.31 -1.36 -10.06
N GLU A 53 9.47 -0.50 -10.62
CA GLU A 53 9.31 0.88 -10.14
C GLU A 53 8.70 0.93 -8.74
N TYR A 54 7.75 0.04 -8.42
CA TYR A 54 7.23 -0.08 -7.06
C TYR A 54 8.34 -0.45 -6.06
N ILE A 55 9.18 -1.42 -6.38
CA ILE A 55 10.30 -1.85 -5.52
C ILE A 55 11.27 -0.69 -5.31
N GLU A 56 11.62 0.03 -6.38
CA GLU A 56 12.51 1.19 -6.31
C GLU A 56 11.89 2.33 -5.47
N LEU A 57 10.61 2.64 -5.68
CA LEU A 57 9.87 3.62 -4.89
C LEU A 57 9.92 3.29 -3.39
N MET A 58 9.62 2.04 -3.03
CA MET A 58 9.58 1.59 -1.64
C MET A 58 10.97 1.57 -1.00
N ALA A 59 12.02 1.22 -1.75
CA ALA A 59 13.41 1.22 -1.28
C ALA A 59 13.94 2.63 -1.01
N ASN A 60 13.43 3.64 -1.72
CA ASN A 60 13.86 5.04 -1.59
C ASN A 60 13.13 5.83 -0.49
N LEU A 61 12.21 5.19 0.25
CA LEU A 61 11.54 5.84 1.38
C LEU A 61 12.53 6.08 2.54
N LYS A 62 12.76 7.35 2.88
CA LYS A 62 13.63 7.76 4.01
C LYS A 62 12.87 7.71 5.33
N LEU A 63 12.54 6.50 5.79
CA LEU A 63 11.83 6.28 7.04
C LEU A 63 12.79 6.12 8.21
N ALA A 64 12.40 6.64 9.37
CA ALA A 64 13.11 6.35 10.61
C ALA A 64 12.87 4.90 11.03
N ASN A 65 13.79 4.33 11.82
CA ASN A 65 13.60 3.02 12.42
C ASN A 65 12.30 2.99 13.25
N PRO A 66 11.44 1.96 13.10
CA PRO A 66 10.19 1.92 13.83
C PRO A 66 10.42 1.83 15.34
N LYS A 67 9.76 2.71 16.10
CA LYS A 67 10.05 2.96 17.52
C LYS A 67 9.91 1.74 18.44
N MET A 68 9.09 0.75 18.06
CA MET A 68 8.73 -0.40 18.90
C MET A 68 9.08 -1.75 18.26
N MET A 69 9.86 -1.78 17.17
CA MET A 69 10.15 -3.02 16.42
C MET A 69 10.85 -4.10 17.26
N ASP A 70 11.66 -3.70 18.24
CA ASP A 70 12.42 -4.64 19.07
C ASP A 70 11.61 -5.14 20.29
N VAL A 71 10.38 -4.67 20.46
CA VAL A 71 9.52 -4.97 21.62
C VAL A 71 8.18 -5.61 21.20
N ALA A 72 7.65 -5.24 20.04
CA ALA A 72 6.34 -5.65 19.54
C ALA A 72 6.44 -6.34 18.17
#